data_AF-A0A2S7FLH2-F1
#
_entry.id   AF-A0A2S7FLH2-F1
#
_cell.length_a   1.000
_cell.length_b   1.000
_cell.length_c   1.000
_cell.angle_alpha   90.00
_cell.angle_beta   90.00
_cell.angle_gamma   90.00
#
_symmetry.space_group_name_H-M   'P 1'
#
loop_
_entity.id
_entity.type
_entity.pdbx_description
1 polymer ?
#
loop_
_entity_poly.entity_id
_entity_poly.type
_entity_poly.pdbx_seq_one_letter_code
_entity_poly.pdbx_strand_id
1 'polypeptide(L)'
;MSARLLLLGGTTEALRLARRLGPETVYSLAGLGRVPDDLACRVRVGGFGGAEGLAAFIASEGIELLLDLTHPYAAQISHNAARAAEIADVPCWALRRPGWQPGADDDWREVDGWDELTRALAPFERPFFTSGREPLAHLQEIPEHQRWTVRCLQAEPASPRAEIIGARGPFSLDEERALFARLRCDVLISKNSGSASTEPKLQVARELGLPVLLLRRPELPLVTREFAELDALYEALSL
;
A
#
# COMPACT_ATOMS: atom_id res chain seq x y z
N MET A 1 17.03 28.67 5.70
CA MET A 1 15.58 28.41 5.86
C MET A 1 15.36 26.95 5.49
N SER A 2 14.49 26.22 6.19
CA SER A 2 14.17 24.84 5.84
C SER A 2 13.31 24.82 4.57
N ALA A 3 13.61 23.94 3.62
CA ALA A 3 12.81 23.79 2.40
C ALA A 3 11.37 23.39 2.73
N ARG A 4 10.40 23.88 1.96
CA ARG A 4 8.99 23.49 2.06
C ARG A 4 8.74 22.18 1.34
N LEU A 5 8.22 21.20 2.08
CA LEU A 5 8.08 19.82 1.60
C LEU A 5 6.62 19.43 1.41
N LEU A 6 6.31 18.73 0.33
CA LEU A 6 5.05 17.99 0.19
C LEU A 6 5.35 16.50 0.30
N LEU A 7 4.83 15.86 1.34
CA LEU A 7 4.95 14.43 1.57
C LEU A 7 3.64 13.72 1.21
N LEU A 8 3.63 12.99 0.10
CA LEU A 8 2.55 12.08 -0.27
C LEU A 8 2.73 10.75 0.47
N GLY A 9 1.71 10.30 1.20
CA GLY A 9 1.84 9.11 2.04
C GLY A 9 0.62 8.22 2.13
N GLY A 10 0.43 7.62 3.30
CA GLY A 10 -0.47 6.49 3.51
C GLY A 10 0.26 5.16 3.80
N THR A 11 1.58 5.21 3.95
CA THR A 11 2.44 4.08 4.40
C THR A 11 2.96 4.33 5.82
N THR A 12 3.44 3.27 6.47
CA THR A 12 4.08 3.36 7.78
C THR A 12 5.34 4.23 7.72
N GLU A 13 6.09 4.15 6.64
CA GLU A 13 7.32 4.91 6.39
C GLU A 13 7.02 6.39 6.21
N ALA A 14 5.98 6.74 5.43
CA ALA A 14 5.56 8.13 5.29
C ALA A 14 5.15 8.73 6.64
N LEU A 15 4.40 7.98 7.47
CA LEU A 15 4.02 8.45 8.80
C LEU A 15 5.24 8.59 9.73
N ARG A 16 6.19 7.66 9.68
CA ARG A 16 7.46 7.76 10.43
C ARG A 16 8.26 8.99 10.02
N LEU A 17 8.32 9.30 8.73
CA LEU A 17 8.97 10.50 8.23
C LEU A 17 8.24 11.76 8.70
N ALA A 18 6.92 11.81 8.53
CA ALA A 18 6.09 12.97 8.91
C ALA A 18 6.26 13.36 10.39
N ARG A 19 6.41 12.37 11.30
CA ARG A 19 6.70 12.62 12.72
C ARG A 19 8.04 13.31 13.01
N ARG A 20 8.98 13.25 12.06
CA ARG A 20 10.30 13.89 12.15
C ARG A 20 10.35 15.24 11.43
N LEU A 21 9.28 15.63 10.74
CA LEU A 21 9.20 16.85 9.94
C LEU A 21 8.42 17.94 10.67
N GLY A 22 8.74 19.19 10.36
CA GLY A 22 8.18 20.39 10.99
C GLY A 22 6.97 20.98 10.26
N PRO A 23 6.47 22.14 10.73
CA PRO A 23 5.26 22.80 10.20
C PRO A 23 5.38 23.28 8.74
N GLU A 24 6.59 23.45 8.21
CA GLU A 24 6.83 23.77 6.79
C GLU A 24 6.56 22.59 5.84
N THR A 25 6.30 21.40 6.37
CA THR A 25 5.90 20.22 5.59
C THR A 25 4.38 20.08 5.55
N VAL A 26 3.85 19.75 4.38
CA VAL A 26 2.49 19.26 4.20
C VAL A 26 2.52 17.74 4.02
N TYR A 27 1.93 17.01 4.96
CA TYR A 27 1.67 15.57 4.85
C TYR A 27 0.30 15.32 4.22
N SER A 28 0.26 14.71 3.05
CA SER A 28 -0.98 14.46 2.30
C SER A 28 -1.40 13.00 2.30
N LEU A 29 -2.68 12.78 2.62
CA LEU A 29 -3.34 11.49 2.69
C LEU A 29 -4.54 11.44 1.74
N ALA A 30 -4.78 10.27 1.14
CA ALA A 30 -6.00 10.04 0.34
C ALA A 30 -7.29 9.96 1.18
N GLY A 31 -7.19 9.78 2.51
CA GLY A 31 -8.34 9.68 3.42
C GLY A 31 -8.92 8.27 3.58
N LEU A 32 -8.20 7.23 3.13
CA LEU A 32 -8.65 5.84 3.23
C LEU A 32 -8.42 5.20 4.62
N GLY A 33 -7.69 5.88 5.51
CA GLY A 33 -7.32 5.40 6.84
C GLY A 33 -7.48 6.47 7.91
N ARG A 34 -7.00 6.20 9.13
CA ARG A 34 -7.01 7.21 10.21
C ARG A 34 -6.06 8.34 9.86
N VAL A 35 -6.55 9.56 10.05
CA VAL A 35 -5.75 10.78 9.96
C VAL A 35 -5.02 10.96 11.29
N PRO A 36 -3.69 11.12 11.30
CA PRO A 36 -2.94 11.38 12.52
C PRO A 36 -3.21 12.81 13.00
N ASP A 37 -3.36 12.98 14.31
CA ASP A 37 -3.60 14.24 15.02
C ASP A 37 -2.41 14.66 15.91
N ASP A 38 -1.35 13.85 15.93
CA ASP A 38 -0.15 13.99 16.76
C ASP A 38 1.05 14.62 16.03
N LEU A 39 0.87 15.14 14.81
CA LEU A 39 1.97 15.60 13.96
C LEU A 39 2.26 17.10 14.09
N ALA A 40 3.54 17.46 14.05
CA ALA A 40 3.98 18.85 13.96
C ALA A 40 3.81 19.45 12.55
N CYS A 41 3.86 18.61 11.51
CA CYS A 41 3.61 19.01 10.13
C CYS A 41 2.11 19.21 9.85
N ARG A 42 1.79 20.02 8.85
CA ARG A 42 0.40 20.24 8.39
C ARG A 42 -0.14 18.97 7.74
N VAL A 43 -1.34 18.53 8.10
CA VAL A 43 -1.97 17.35 7.48
C VAL A 43 -3.09 17.78 6.52
N ARG A 44 -3.07 17.23 5.30
CA ARG A 44 -4.09 17.44 4.27
C ARG A 44 -4.72 16.10 3.88
N VAL A 45 -6.04 16.08 3.74
CA VAL A 45 -6.79 14.91 3.29
C VAL A 45 -7.57 15.21 2.02
N GLY A 46 -7.50 14.32 1.03
CA GLY A 46 -8.28 14.38 -0.20
C GLY A 46 -7.41 14.42 -1.46
N GLY A 47 -8.06 14.22 -2.61
CA GLY A 47 -7.38 14.25 -3.91
C GLY A 47 -6.90 15.64 -4.32
N PHE A 48 -6.03 15.69 -5.33
CA PHE A 48 -5.54 16.95 -5.91
C PHE A 48 -6.24 17.30 -7.23
N GLY A 49 -7.03 16.39 -7.82
CA GLY A 49 -7.62 16.60 -9.14
C GLY A 49 -6.65 16.30 -10.30
N GLY A 50 -5.85 15.23 -10.18
CA GLY A 50 -4.87 14.84 -11.20
C GLY A 50 -3.50 15.49 -10.99
N ALA A 51 -2.64 15.38 -12.00
CA ALA A 51 -1.28 15.93 -11.97
C ALA A 51 -1.29 17.47 -12.01
N GLU A 52 -2.19 18.06 -12.81
CA GLU A 52 -2.33 19.50 -12.99
C GLU A 52 -2.78 20.18 -11.70
N GLY A 53 -3.76 19.59 -11.01
CA GLY A 53 -4.22 20.10 -9.73
C GLY A 53 -3.18 19.92 -8.62
N LEU A 54 -2.36 18.87 -8.68
CA LEU A 54 -1.21 18.71 -7.78
C LEU A 54 -0.11 19.75 -8.05
N ALA A 55 0.17 20.05 -9.32
CA ALA A 55 1.14 21.10 -9.70
C ALA A 55 0.67 22.49 -9.26
N ALA A 56 -0.61 22.80 -9.45
CA ALA A 56 -1.21 24.04 -8.96
C ALA A 56 -1.09 24.16 -7.44
N PHE A 57 -1.31 23.06 -6.71
CA PHE A 57 -1.12 23.02 -5.27
C PHE A 57 0.34 23.28 -4.88
N ILE A 58 1.30 22.59 -5.50
CA ILE A 58 2.75 22.77 -5.29
C ILE A 58 3.14 24.25 -5.46
N ALA A 59 2.69 24.88 -6.55
CA ALA A 59 2.96 26.30 -6.82
C ALA A 59 2.32 27.22 -5.76
N SER A 60 1.06 26.98 -5.39
CA SER A 60 0.32 27.83 -4.45
C SER A 60 0.89 27.81 -3.03
N GLU A 61 1.41 26.66 -2.59
CA GLU A 61 2.02 26.48 -1.26
C GLU A 61 3.52 26.82 -1.24
N GLY A 62 4.11 27.06 -2.42
CA GLY A 62 5.55 27.28 -2.57
C GLY A 62 6.35 26.07 -2.11
N ILE A 63 5.91 24.86 -2.49
CA ILE A 63 6.63 23.62 -2.21
C ILE A 63 7.90 23.58 -3.05
N GLU A 64 9.02 23.23 -2.42
CA GLU A 64 10.35 23.18 -3.04
C GLU A 64 10.80 21.73 -3.32
N LEU A 65 10.20 20.74 -2.65
CA LEU A 65 10.49 19.32 -2.86
C LEU A 65 9.25 18.45 -2.62
N LEU A 66 8.95 17.60 -3.60
CA LEU A 66 7.91 16.58 -3.53
C LEU A 66 8.50 15.24 -3.09
N LEU A 67 7.91 14.61 -2.09
CA LEU A 67 8.28 13.30 -1.58
C LEU A 67 7.14 12.30 -1.82
N ASP A 68 7.35 11.31 -2.68
CA ASP A 68 6.43 10.19 -2.90
C ASP A 68 6.81 8.99 -2.03
N LEU A 69 6.15 8.88 -0.87
CA LEU A 69 6.21 7.72 0.02
C LEU A 69 4.88 6.96 0.03
N THR A 70 4.13 7.00 -1.08
CA THR A 70 2.86 6.29 -1.22
C THR A 70 3.08 4.78 -1.33
N HIS A 71 1.99 4.01 -1.23
CA HIS A 71 2.07 2.54 -1.32
C HIS A 71 2.56 2.12 -2.72
N PRO A 72 3.35 1.04 -2.91
CA PRO A 72 3.83 0.61 -4.23
C PRO A 72 2.74 0.30 -5.27
N TYR A 73 1.50 0.10 -4.84
CA TYR A 73 0.33 -0.12 -5.70
C TYR A 73 -0.52 1.14 -5.91
N ALA A 74 -0.11 2.28 -5.35
CA ALA A 74 -0.75 3.58 -5.56
C ALA A 74 -0.19 4.27 -6.82
N ALA A 75 0.03 3.50 -7.90
CA ALA A 75 0.76 3.95 -9.08
C ALA A 75 0.17 5.21 -9.72
N GLN A 76 -1.15 5.41 -9.68
CA GLN A 76 -1.77 6.60 -10.25
C GLN A 76 -1.29 7.89 -9.56
N ILE A 77 -1.21 7.92 -8.23
CA ILE A 77 -0.74 9.11 -7.52
C ILE A 77 0.78 9.28 -7.69
N SER A 78 1.55 8.19 -7.80
CA SER A 78 2.97 8.28 -8.15
C SER A 78 3.20 8.88 -9.54
N HIS A 79 2.44 8.46 -10.56
CA HIS A 79 2.46 9.08 -11.89
C HIS A 79 2.07 10.55 -11.85
N ASN A 80 1.00 10.88 -11.12
CA ASN A 80 0.61 12.27 -10.94
C ASN A 80 1.68 13.10 -10.24
N ALA A 81 2.40 12.52 -9.26
CA ALA A 81 3.46 13.16 -8.52
C ALA A 81 4.66 13.50 -9.42
N ALA A 82 5.16 12.53 -10.18
CA ALA A 82 6.23 12.75 -11.14
C ALA A 82 5.86 13.84 -12.16
N ARG A 83 4.66 13.74 -12.74
CA ARG A 83 4.19 14.71 -13.72
C ARG A 83 3.97 16.11 -13.13
N ALA A 84 3.44 16.20 -11.91
CA ALA A 84 3.22 17.48 -11.24
C ALA A 84 4.52 18.18 -10.88
N ALA A 85 5.52 17.42 -10.47
CA ALA A 85 6.86 17.92 -10.17
C ALA A 85 7.53 18.51 -11.42
N GLU A 86 7.40 17.85 -12.57
CA GLU A 86 7.85 18.40 -13.86
C GLU A 86 7.13 19.70 -14.22
N ILE A 87 5.81 19.77 -14.07
CA ILE A 87 5.01 20.96 -14.40
C ILE A 87 5.39 22.14 -13.50
N ALA A 88 5.62 21.88 -12.22
CA ALA A 88 5.94 22.90 -11.24
C ALA A 88 7.45 23.21 -11.13
N ASP A 89 8.29 22.52 -11.90
CA ASP A 89 9.75 22.65 -11.89
C ASP A 89 10.37 22.44 -10.49
N VAL A 90 9.95 21.37 -9.81
CA VAL A 90 10.49 20.99 -8.49
C VAL A 90 11.02 19.55 -8.52
N PRO A 91 12.05 19.22 -7.74
CA PRO A 91 12.49 17.83 -7.59
C PRO A 91 11.37 16.95 -7.00
N CYS A 92 11.30 15.72 -7.50
CA CYS A 92 10.48 14.65 -6.92
C CYS A 92 11.40 13.54 -6.42
N TRP A 93 11.35 13.23 -5.14
CA TRP A 93 12.04 12.08 -4.56
C TRP A 93 11.04 11.01 -4.17
N ALA A 94 11.42 9.74 -4.31
CA ALA A 94 10.54 8.64 -3.93
C ALA A 94 11.23 7.61 -3.03
N LEU A 95 10.44 7.02 -2.14
CA LEU A 95 10.83 5.81 -1.41
C LEU A 95 10.24 4.59 -2.14
N ARG A 96 11.11 3.81 -2.77
CA ARG A 96 10.78 2.60 -3.54
C ARG A 96 11.38 1.38 -2.85
N ARG A 97 10.77 0.99 -1.72
CA ARG A 97 11.26 -0.18 -0.97
C ARG A 97 11.18 -1.47 -1.82
N PRO A 98 12.15 -2.39 -1.70
CA PRO A 98 12.12 -3.67 -2.40
C PRO A 98 10.85 -4.48 -2.14
N GLY A 99 10.52 -5.37 -3.06
CA GLY A 99 9.52 -6.42 -2.84
C GLY A 99 10.08 -7.52 -1.96
N TRP A 100 9.19 -8.18 -1.21
CA TRP A 100 9.55 -9.48 -0.63
C TRP A 100 9.93 -10.44 -1.75
N GLN A 101 10.81 -11.38 -1.42
CA GLN A 101 11.27 -12.44 -2.32
C GLN A 101 10.81 -13.79 -1.78
N PRO A 102 10.39 -14.73 -2.65
CA PRO A 102 10.06 -16.08 -2.22
C PRO A 102 11.31 -16.80 -1.70
N GLY A 103 11.16 -17.56 -0.62
CA GLY A 103 12.11 -18.55 -0.17
C GLY A 103 11.94 -19.89 -0.90
N ALA A 104 12.75 -20.88 -0.53
CA ALA A 104 12.77 -22.20 -1.21
C ALA A 104 11.44 -22.96 -1.10
N ASP A 105 10.73 -22.80 0.01
CA ASP A 105 9.48 -23.52 0.31
C ASP A 105 8.21 -22.70 -0.01
N ASP A 106 8.37 -21.55 -0.66
CA ASP A 106 7.26 -20.68 -1.05
C ASP A 106 6.69 -21.07 -2.42
N ASP A 107 5.37 -21.32 -2.49
CA ASP A 107 4.62 -21.42 -3.75
C ASP A 107 3.99 -20.06 -4.08
N TRP A 108 4.83 -19.13 -4.54
CA TRP A 108 4.37 -17.81 -4.97
C TRP A 108 4.09 -17.80 -6.47
N ARG A 109 2.90 -17.34 -6.84
CA ARG A 109 2.45 -17.24 -8.22
C ARG A 109 2.04 -15.81 -8.49
N GLU A 110 2.77 -15.16 -9.38
CA GLU A 110 2.44 -13.79 -9.77
C GLU A 110 1.26 -13.78 -10.75
N VAL A 111 0.35 -12.82 -10.59
CA VAL A 111 -0.81 -12.63 -11.48
C VAL A 111 -0.96 -11.16 -11.84
N ASP A 112 -1.39 -10.88 -13.07
CA ASP A 112 -1.60 -9.55 -13.61
C ASP A 112 -3.09 -9.17 -13.62
N GLY A 113 -3.46 -8.35 -12.64
CA GLY A 113 -4.82 -7.83 -12.50
C GLY A 113 -5.88 -8.87 -12.11
N TRP A 114 -7.14 -8.43 -12.15
CA TRP A 114 -8.28 -9.16 -11.64
C TRP A 114 -8.65 -10.41 -12.47
N ASP A 115 -8.58 -10.30 -13.80
CA ASP A 115 -8.97 -11.38 -14.71
C ASP A 115 -8.04 -12.59 -14.60
N GLU A 116 -6.73 -12.37 -14.44
CA GLU A 116 -5.79 -13.46 -14.23
C GLU A 116 -5.93 -14.04 -12.82
N LEU A 117 -6.10 -13.18 -11.82
CA LEU A 117 -6.34 -13.61 -10.44
C LEU A 117 -7.57 -14.53 -10.34
N THR A 118 -8.69 -14.17 -10.94
CA THR A 118 -9.93 -14.99 -10.90
C THR A 118 -9.75 -16.35 -11.58
N ARG A 119 -9.04 -16.42 -12.70
CA ARG A 119 -8.66 -17.70 -13.34
C ARG A 119 -7.77 -18.54 -12.43
N ALA A 120 -6.75 -17.93 -11.83
CA ALA A 120 -5.85 -18.61 -10.90
C ALA A 120 -6.54 -19.08 -9.62
N LEU A 121 -7.62 -18.41 -9.21
CA LEU A 121 -8.43 -18.75 -8.04
C LEU A 121 -9.39 -19.92 -8.26
N ALA A 122 -9.74 -20.25 -9.51
CA ALA A 122 -10.75 -21.26 -9.84
C ALA A 122 -10.63 -22.60 -9.08
N PRO A 123 -9.43 -23.19 -8.87
CA PRO A 123 -9.31 -24.49 -8.20
C PRO A 123 -9.40 -24.43 -6.67
N PHE A 124 -9.44 -23.25 -6.07
CA PHE A 124 -9.46 -23.07 -4.61
C PHE A 124 -10.88 -22.88 -4.08
N GLU A 125 -11.14 -23.26 -2.84
CA GLU A 125 -12.43 -23.16 -2.15
C GLU A 125 -12.46 -22.04 -1.10
N ARG A 126 -11.35 -21.76 -0.42
CA ARG A 126 -11.26 -20.76 0.66
C ARG A 126 -10.19 -19.67 0.43
N PRO A 127 -10.34 -18.84 -0.61
CA PRO A 127 -9.48 -17.67 -0.83
C PRO A 127 -9.43 -16.69 0.35
N PHE A 128 -8.22 -16.36 0.83
CA PHE A 128 -8.01 -15.28 1.78
C PHE A 128 -7.34 -14.07 1.13
N PHE A 129 -8.10 -12.99 0.95
CA PHE A 129 -7.62 -11.74 0.37
C PHE A 129 -7.07 -10.77 1.42
N THR A 130 -5.85 -10.31 1.19
CA THR A 130 -5.16 -9.29 1.98
C THR A 130 -4.75 -8.09 1.12
N SER A 131 -5.32 -7.96 -0.08
CA SER A 131 -5.01 -6.96 -1.10
C SER A 131 -5.83 -5.66 -0.99
N GLY A 132 -6.68 -5.54 0.03
CA GLY A 132 -7.51 -4.37 0.30
C GLY A 132 -8.97 -4.55 -0.15
N ARG A 133 -9.57 -3.48 -0.70
CA ARG A 133 -11.02 -3.40 -0.97
C ARG A 133 -11.44 -3.87 -2.36
N GLU A 134 -10.50 -4.08 -3.27
CA GLU A 134 -10.78 -4.50 -4.65
C GLU A 134 -11.70 -5.74 -4.73
N PRO A 135 -11.51 -6.81 -3.93
CA PRO A 135 -12.42 -7.96 -3.94
C PRO A 135 -13.85 -7.65 -3.51
N LEU A 136 -14.08 -6.55 -2.77
CA LEU A 136 -15.42 -6.16 -2.31
C LEU A 136 -16.34 -5.76 -3.47
N ALA A 137 -15.77 -5.29 -4.59
CA ALA A 137 -16.54 -4.97 -5.79
C ALA A 137 -17.09 -6.23 -6.50
N HIS A 138 -16.54 -7.41 -6.20
CA HIS A 138 -16.79 -8.66 -6.91
C HIS A 138 -17.48 -9.72 -6.04
N LEU A 139 -18.01 -9.35 -4.88
CA LEU A 139 -18.64 -10.33 -3.97
C LEU A 139 -19.85 -11.06 -4.59
N GLN A 140 -20.48 -10.48 -5.62
CA GLN A 140 -21.58 -11.08 -6.36
C GLN A 140 -21.11 -12.11 -7.41
N GLU A 141 -19.83 -12.10 -7.75
CA GLU A 141 -19.21 -12.97 -8.77
C GLU A 141 -18.58 -14.22 -8.14
N ILE A 142 -18.67 -14.39 -6.81
CA ILE A 142 -18.07 -15.51 -6.10
C ILE A 142 -18.69 -16.84 -6.56
N PRO A 143 -17.89 -17.78 -7.11
CA PRO A 143 -18.35 -19.11 -7.51
C PRO A 143 -19.02 -19.86 -6.35
N GLU A 144 -19.95 -20.75 -6.67
CA GLU A 144 -20.78 -21.42 -5.64
C GLU A 144 -19.96 -22.25 -4.65
N HIS A 145 -18.87 -22.86 -5.14
CA HIS A 145 -17.94 -23.68 -4.35
C HIS A 145 -16.98 -22.85 -3.49
N GLN A 146 -16.92 -21.53 -3.66
CA GLN A 146 -15.99 -20.68 -2.95
C GLN A 146 -16.60 -19.97 -1.74
N ARG A 147 -15.75 -19.74 -0.73
CA ARG A 147 -16.02 -18.92 0.44
C ARG A 147 -14.82 -17.99 0.67
N TRP A 148 -15.00 -16.71 0.37
CA TRP A 148 -13.92 -15.74 0.46
C TRP A 148 -13.79 -15.21 1.89
N THR A 149 -12.57 -14.86 2.27
CA THR A 149 -12.33 -13.95 3.39
C THR A 149 -11.58 -12.75 2.86
N VAL A 150 -12.08 -11.55 3.13
CA VAL A 150 -11.47 -10.30 2.65
C VAL A 150 -11.06 -9.47 3.86
N ARG A 151 -9.76 -9.22 4.01
CA ARG A 151 -9.23 -8.30 5.02
C ARG A 151 -9.01 -6.91 4.44
N CYS A 152 -9.71 -5.93 4.99
CA CYS A 152 -9.62 -4.51 4.65
C CYS A 152 -9.50 -3.64 5.91
N LEU A 153 -9.34 -2.32 5.72
CA LEU A 153 -9.09 -1.39 6.84
C LEU A 153 -10.29 -1.19 7.78
N GLN A 154 -11.50 -1.44 7.28
CA GLN A 154 -12.76 -1.27 8.00
C GLN A 154 -13.60 -2.52 7.75
N ALA A 155 -14.27 -3.01 8.80
CA ALA A 155 -15.15 -4.15 8.65
C ALA A 155 -16.40 -3.73 7.85
N GLU A 156 -16.91 -4.65 7.05
CA GLU A 156 -18.16 -4.49 6.31
C GLU A 156 -19.08 -5.67 6.66
N PRO A 157 -20.40 -5.55 6.44
CA PRO A 157 -21.30 -6.67 6.59
C PRO A 157 -20.88 -7.86 5.72
N ALA A 158 -20.95 -9.07 6.28
CA ALA A 158 -20.69 -10.29 5.54
C ALA A 158 -21.65 -10.45 4.35
N SER A 159 -21.17 -11.10 3.29
CA SER A 159 -22.02 -11.59 2.20
C SER A 159 -22.25 -13.09 2.35
N PRO A 160 -23.25 -13.70 1.67
CA PRO A 160 -23.53 -15.13 1.80
C PRO A 160 -22.32 -16.06 1.54
N ARG A 161 -21.32 -15.58 0.77
CA ARG A 161 -20.11 -16.34 0.44
C ARG A 161 -18.82 -15.61 0.86
N ALA A 162 -18.88 -14.56 1.67
CA ALA A 162 -17.70 -13.85 2.11
C ALA A 162 -17.76 -13.35 3.56
N GLU A 163 -16.68 -13.56 4.30
CA GLU A 163 -16.39 -12.87 5.56
C GLU A 163 -15.53 -11.63 5.27
N ILE A 164 -15.89 -10.47 5.82
CA ILE A 164 -15.10 -9.24 5.69
C ILE A 164 -14.51 -8.87 7.06
N ILE A 165 -13.18 -8.87 7.15
CA ILE A 165 -12.43 -8.56 8.36
C ILE A 165 -11.90 -7.13 8.26
N GLY A 166 -12.35 -6.28 9.19
CA GLY A 166 -11.76 -4.97 9.42
C GLY A 166 -10.56 -5.07 10.34
N ALA A 167 -9.35 -4.96 9.81
CA ALA A 167 -8.14 -4.97 10.62
C ALA A 167 -7.05 -4.08 10.03
N ARG A 168 -6.21 -3.56 10.92
CA ARG A 168 -5.11 -2.66 10.55
C ARG A 168 -3.83 -3.13 11.23
N GLY A 169 -2.76 -3.21 10.45
CA GLY A 169 -1.47 -3.64 10.95
C GLY A 169 -0.81 -2.62 11.91
N PRO A 170 0.36 -2.97 12.47
CA PRO A 170 1.14 -4.17 12.18
C PRO A 170 0.42 -5.46 12.62
N PHE A 171 0.62 -6.55 11.89
CA PHE A 171 0.09 -7.86 12.24
C PHE A 171 1.20 -8.69 12.87
N SER A 172 0.96 -9.30 14.03
CA SER A 172 1.93 -10.22 14.61
C SER A 172 1.83 -11.62 13.98
N LEU A 173 2.92 -12.38 14.07
CA LEU A 173 2.97 -13.74 13.53
C LEU A 173 1.95 -14.67 14.22
N ASP A 174 1.81 -14.56 15.54
CA ASP A 174 0.89 -15.43 16.29
C ASP A 174 -0.59 -15.09 16.02
N GLU A 175 -0.92 -13.82 15.82
CA GLU A 175 -2.26 -13.41 15.37
C GLU A 175 -2.56 -13.94 13.96
N GLU A 176 -1.59 -13.89 13.04
CA GLU A 176 -1.76 -14.47 11.71
C GLU A 176 -1.94 -15.99 11.78
N ARG A 177 -1.17 -16.71 12.61
CA ARG A 177 -1.35 -18.16 12.80
C ARG A 177 -2.76 -18.49 13.31
N ALA A 178 -3.21 -17.77 14.34
CA ALA A 178 -4.56 -17.95 14.88
C ALA A 178 -5.63 -17.65 13.83
N LEU A 179 -5.43 -16.61 13.02
CA LEU A 179 -6.34 -16.25 11.94
C LEU A 179 -6.39 -17.33 10.86
N PHE A 180 -5.26 -17.78 10.33
CA PHE A 180 -5.21 -18.81 9.30
C PHE A 180 -5.82 -20.13 9.79
N ALA A 181 -5.55 -20.53 11.05
CA ALA A 181 -6.16 -21.70 11.66
C ALA A 181 -7.69 -21.60 11.74
N ARG A 182 -8.23 -20.41 12.04
CA ARG A 182 -9.67 -20.14 12.04
C ARG A 182 -10.28 -20.18 10.64
N LEU A 183 -9.63 -19.50 9.69
CA LEU A 183 -10.13 -19.36 8.32
C LEU A 183 -10.06 -20.67 7.54
N ARG A 184 -9.06 -21.51 7.82
CA ARG A 184 -8.72 -22.70 7.03
C ARG A 184 -8.63 -22.38 5.54
N CYS A 185 -8.01 -21.24 5.22
CA CYS A 185 -7.80 -20.84 3.83
C CYS A 185 -6.87 -21.82 3.13
N ASP A 186 -7.10 -22.01 1.83
CA ASP A 186 -6.32 -22.89 0.96
C ASP A 186 -5.46 -22.11 -0.04
N VAL A 187 -5.64 -20.78 -0.10
CA VAL A 187 -4.81 -19.86 -0.88
C VAL A 187 -4.82 -18.46 -0.25
N LEU A 188 -3.65 -17.83 -0.23
CA LEU A 188 -3.48 -16.43 0.18
C LEU A 188 -3.37 -15.54 -1.06
N ILE A 189 -4.09 -14.42 -1.07
CA ILE A 189 -4.01 -13.40 -2.11
C ILE A 189 -3.43 -12.14 -1.50
N SER A 190 -2.38 -11.60 -2.10
CA SER A 190 -1.74 -10.41 -1.57
C SER A 190 -1.15 -9.47 -2.61
N LYS A 191 -0.80 -8.28 -2.13
CA LYS A 191 0.04 -7.31 -2.82
C LYS A 191 1.45 -7.44 -2.25
N ASN A 192 2.47 -7.52 -3.10
CA ASN A 192 3.86 -7.53 -2.66
C ASN A 192 4.24 -6.14 -2.13
N SER A 193 3.81 -5.80 -0.91
CA SER A 193 4.02 -4.46 -0.37
C SER A 193 5.48 -4.22 0.01
N GLY A 194 6.24 -5.27 0.34
CA GLY A 194 7.60 -5.16 0.89
C GLY A 194 7.66 -4.65 2.34
N SER A 195 6.52 -4.63 3.05
CA SER A 195 6.42 -4.07 4.39
C SER A 195 6.58 -5.15 5.47
N ALA A 196 7.58 -5.04 6.34
CA ALA A 196 7.73 -5.97 7.47
C ALA A 196 6.46 -6.08 8.34
N SER A 197 5.69 -5.00 8.46
CA SER A 197 4.44 -4.95 9.25
C SER A 197 3.30 -5.82 8.72
N THR A 198 3.37 -6.26 7.46
CA THR A 198 2.35 -7.12 6.85
C THR A 198 2.93 -8.43 6.32
N GLU A 199 4.23 -8.65 6.43
CA GLU A 199 4.92 -9.87 6.03
C GLU A 199 4.45 -11.15 6.75
N PRO A 200 4.06 -11.14 8.04
CA PRO A 200 3.81 -12.39 8.78
C PRO A 200 2.79 -13.34 8.14
N LYS A 201 1.81 -12.84 7.40
CA LYS A 201 0.89 -13.67 6.61
C LYS A 201 1.57 -14.58 5.59
N LEU A 202 2.69 -14.14 5.01
CA LEU A 202 3.49 -14.91 4.05
C LEU A 202 4.29 -15.99 4.77
N GLN A 203 4.79 -15.67 5.97
CA GLN A 203 5.44 -16.67 6.81
C GLN A 203 4.46 -17.78 7.22
N VAL A 204 3.23 -17.44 7.63
CA VAL A 204 2.21 -18.44 7.96
C VAL A 204 1.78 -19.24 6.72
N ALA A 205 1.65 -18.60 5.55
CA ALA A 205 1.38 -19.32 4.31
C ALA A 205 2.47 -20.36 4.01
N ARG A 206 3.75 -20.00 4.17
CA ARG A 206 4.88 -20.93 4.05
C ARG A 206 4.83 -22.07 5.06
N GLU A 207 4.58 -21.77 6.34
CA GLU A 207 4.46 -22.77 7.40
C GLU A 207 3.37 -23.81 7.12
N LEU A 208 2.31 -23.40 6.40
CA LEU A 208 1.18 -24.25 6.04
C LEU A 208 1.28 -24.84 4.62
N GLY A 209 2.34 -24.52 3.86
CA GLY A 209 2.50 -24.93 2.46
C GLY A 209 1.40 -24.38 1.54
N LEU A 210 0.83 -23.22 1.87
CA LEU A 210 -0.24 -22.59 1.11
C LEU A 210 0.30 -21.81 -0.10
N PRO A 211 -0.31 -21.96 -1.28
CA PRO A 211 -0.02 -21.09 -2.42
C PRO A 211 -0.32 -19.62 -2.09
N VAL A 212 0.53 -18.73 -2.58
CA VAL A 212 0.34 -17.28 -2.49
C VAL A 212 0.20 -16.71 -3.89
N LEU A 213 -0.99 -16.21 -4.22
CA LEU A 213 -1.21 -15.42 -5.42
C LEU A 213 -0.83 -13.96 -5.14
N LEU A 214 0.26 -13.51 -5.76
CA LEU A 214 0.74 -12.14 -5.65
C LEU A 214 0.33 -11.33 -6.87
N LEU A 215 -0.38 -10.23 -6.65
CA LEU A 215 -0.61 -9.25 -7.70
C LEU A 215 0.74 -8.68 -8.14
N ARG A 216 1.01 -8.62 -9.45
CA ARG A 216 2.20 -7.96 -9.99
C ARG A 216 2.26 -6.50 -9.51
N ARG A 217 3.46 -6.04 -9.13
CA ARG A 217 3.65 -4.61 -8.82
C ARG A 217 3.47 -3.80 -10.11
N PRO A 218 2.74 -2.68 -10.07
CA PRO A 218 2.67 -1.81 -11.23
C PRO A 218 4.03 -1.16 -11.49
N GLU A 219 4.27 -0.80 -12.74
CA GLU A 219 5.38 0.09 -13.09
C GLU A 219 5.15 1.47 -12.46
N LEU A 220 6.22 2.06 -11.93
CA LEU A 220 6.20 3.38 -11.31
C LEU A 220 7.06 4.34 -12.16
N PRO A 221 6.71 5.63 -12.21
CA PRO A 221 7.46 6.60 -13.00
C PRO A 221 8.86 6.82 -12.43
N LEU A 222 9.80 7.18 -13.30
CA LEU A 222 11.08 7.73 -12.89
C LEU A 222 10.86 9.07 -12.18
N VAL A 223 11.70 9.33 -11.19
CA VAL A 223 11.72 10.59 -10.44
C VAL A 223 13.15 11.09 -10.29
N THR A 224 13.33 12.31 -9.81
CA THR A 224 14.65 12.96 -9.66
C THR A 224 15.61 12.12 -8.81
N ARG A 225 15.10 11.47 -7.75
CA ARG A 225 15.91 10.59 -6.88
C ARG A 225 15.06 9.51 -6.23
N GLU A 226 15.58 8.29 -6.18
CA GLU A 226 14.93 7.17 -5.49
C GLU A 226 15.76 6.68 -4.31
N PHE A 227 15.06 6.20 -3.29
CA PHE A 227 15.63 5.58 -2.10
C PHE A 227 14.94 4.24 -1.85
N ALA A 228 15.71 3.23 -1.48
CA ALA A 228 15.16 1.95 -1.00
C ALA A 228 14.81 2.02 0.50
N GLU A 229 15.60 2.79 1.27
CA GLU A 229 15.54 2.85 2.73
C GLU A 229 15.18 4.25 3.23
N LEU A 230 14.33 4.29 4.26
CA LEU A 230 13.81 5.55 4.81
C LEU A 230 14.92 6.40 5.45
N ASP A 231 15.88 5.77 6.14
CA ASP A 231 16.94 6.50 6.82
C ASP A 231 17.88 7.20 5.84
N ALA A 232 18.19 6.57 4.70
CA ALA A 232 18.97 7.19 3.62
C ALA A 232 18.25 8.41 3.01
N LEU A 233 16.91 8.34 2.86
CA LEU A 233 16.11 9.48 2.43
C LEU A 233 16.18 10.61 3.46
N TYR A 234 16.03 10.29 4.75
CA TYR A 234 16.06 11.29 5.81
C TYR A 234 17.42 11.99 5.94
N GLU A 235 18.52 11.24 5.83
CA GLU A 235 19.88 11.80 5.81
C GLU A 235 20.05 12.77 4.64
N ALA A 236 19.53 12.43 3.45
CA ALA A 236 19.57 13.29 2.28
C ALA A 236 18.71 14.57 2.40
N LEU A 237 17.71 14.59 3.27
CA LEU A 237 16.93 15.82 3.59
C LEU A 237 17.66 16.74 4.59
N SER A 238 18.61 16.20 5.34
CA SER A 238 19.25 16.86 6.47
C SER A 238 20.66 17.40 6.16
N LEU A 239 21.16 17.15 4.94
CA LEU A 239 22.41 17.66 4.37
C LEU A 239 22.12 18.80 3.39
#